data_AF-A0A971E7A5-F1
#
_entry.id   AF-A0A971E7A5-F1
#
_cell.length_a   1.000
_cell.length_b   1.000
_cell.length_c   1.000
_cell.angle_alpha   90.00
_cell.angle_beta   90.00
_cell.angle_gamma   90.00
#
_symmetry.space_group_name_H-M   'P 1'
#
loop_
_entity.id
_entity.type
_entity.pdbx_description
1 polymer ?
#
loop_
_entity_poly.entity_id
_entity_poly.type
_entity_poly.pdbx_seq_one_letter_code
_entity_poly.pdbx_strand_id
1 'polypeptide(L)'
;MGNEQKWFSRLRKLAVLIAVPLAVLLWSCYACSAYSDYTVTCWRAPQVVAIDADLSEWNTSSAVVLNSESQLVRDANQWTDPLDLSAEVFLMWDADNLYLAAVVRDDTPFMYREGFPPDWADSIVLFFSTDPEADPNRSSYDSTDFRLTLIIDDYLFNTGLDREMVADKRGIETRGDAGDEQILDGYEYAIAEIDGGYIFEAKIPLSNFSNDQIPVLVPADGVEIGFDLSMFDLDFPCPGIATARMAWTGSAEADSDPSKWGRLIFRGQIGGAAL
;
A
#
# COMPACT_ATOMS: atom_id res chain seq x y z
N MET A 1 21.18 -53.52 47.56
CA MET A 1 21.41 -53.02 46.19
C MET A 1 20.11 -52.96 45.36
N GLY A 2 18.97 -52.49 45.91
CA GLY A 2 17.68 -52.55 45.19
C GLY A 2 16.84 -51.28 45.18
N ASN A 3 17.20 -50.26 45.97
CA ASN A 3 16.42 -49.02 46.07
C ASN A 3 17.05 -47.84 45.32
N GLU A 4 18.37 -47.70 45.28
CA GLU A 4 19.00 -46.56 44.57
C GLU A 4 18.81 -46.61 43.05
N GLN A 5 18.85 -47.80 42.44
CA GLN A 5 18.61 -47.94 40.99
C GLN A 5 17.19 -47.57 40.57
N LYS A 6 16.19 -47.68 41.45
CA LYS A 6 14.80 -47.28 41.19
C LYS A 6 14.61 -45.76 41.29
N TRP A 7 15.39 -45.08 42.12
CA TRP A 7 15.37 -43.61 42.24
C TRP A 7 15.98 -42.94 41.01
N PHE A 8 17.13 -43.43 40.52
CA PHE A 8 17.75 -42.90 39.30
C PHE A 8 16.92 -43.13 38.03
N SER A 9 16.14 -44.22 37.94
CA SER A 9 15.29 -44.49 36.78
C SER A 9 14.01 -43.65 36.74
N ARG A 10 13.48 -43.24 37.92
CA ARG A 10 12.33 -42.33 38.00
C ARG A 10 12.70 -40.88 37.66
N LEU A 11 13.88 -40.42 38.08
CA LEU A 11 14.40 -39.09 37.72
C LEU A 11 14.72 -38.94 36.23
N ARG A 12 15.25 -40.00 35.57
CA ARG A 12 15.44 -40.01 34.11
C ARG A 12 14.13 -39.95 33.33
N LYS A 13 13.04 -40.56 33.82
CA LYS A 13 11.73 -40.50 33.16
C LYS A 13 11.04 -39.15 33.35
N LEU A 14 11.20 -38.49 34.51
CA LEU A 14 10.66 -37.14 34.71
C LEU A 14 11.43 -36.07 33.91
N ALA A 15 12.76 -36.18 33.81
CA ALA A 15 13.56 -35.25 33.01
C ALA A 15 13.25 -35.35 31.51
N VAL A 16 12.94 -36.55 31.01
CA VAL A 16 12.52 -36.76 29.61
C VAL A 16 11.07 -36.31 29.36
N LEU A 17 10.19 -36.34 30.36
CA LEU A 17 8.80 -35.89 30.23
C LEU A 17 8.60 -34.37 30.37
N ILE A 18 9.60 -33.64 30.89
CA ILE A 18 9.55 -32.16 31.01
C ILE A 18 10.42 -31.46 29.94
N ALA A 19 11.35 -32.17 29.31
CA ALA A 19 12.14 -31.61 28.20
C ALA A 19 11.40 -31.59 26.85
N VAL A 20 10.37 -32.42 26.67
CA VAL A 20 9.62 -32.51 25.40
C VAL A 20 8.52 -31.44 25.25
N PRO A 21 7.85 -30.92 26.32
CA PRO A 21 6.94 -29.79 26.15
C PRO A 21 7.66 -28.45 26.01
N LEU A 22 8.88 -28.30 26.53
CA LEU A 22 9.63 -27.02 26.46
C LEU A 22 10.31 -26.79 25.10
N ALA A 23 10.62 -27.85 24.35
CA ALA A 23 11.17 -27.71 23.00
C ALA A 23 10.09 -27.42 21.95
N VAL A 24 8.81 -27.68 22.26
CA VAL A 24 7.67 -27.33 21.38
C VAL A 24 7.16 -25.90 21.62
N LEU A 25 7.46 -25.31 22.79
CA LEU A 25 7.09 -23.93 23.14
C LEU A 25 8.11 -22.86 22.68
N LEU A 26 9.17 -23.25 21.98
CA LEU A 26 10.14 -22.33 21.35
C LEU A 26 9.99 -22.25 19.82
N TRP A 27 8.88 -22.77 19.28
CA TRP A 27 8.54 -22.74 17.85
C TRP A 27 7.27 -21.94 17.52
N SER A 28 6.79 -21.14 18.47
CA SER A 28 6.10 -19.88 18.17
C SER A 28 7.18 -18.81 18.37
N CYS A 29 7.66 -18.07 17.38
CA CYS A 29 6.91 -17.38 16.36
C CYS A 29 7.95 -16.67 15.47
N TYR A 30 8.24 -17.17 14.27
CA TYR A 30 8.84 -16.40 13.17
C TYR A 30 8.62 -17.19 11.88
N ALA A 31 7.44 -17.06 11.32
CA ALA A 31 7.21 -17.37 9.91
C ALA A 31 6.10 -16.44 9.41
N CYS A 32 6.38 -15.14 9.36
CA CYS A 32 5.71 -14.28 8.39
C CYS A 32 6.81 -13.83 7.44
N SER A 33 6.91 -14.48 6.28
CA SER A 33 7.36 -13.75 5.12
C SER A 33 6.73 -14.38 3.89
N ALA A 34 5.71 -13.72 3.40
CA ALA A 34 5.44 -13.66 1.98
C ALA A 34 4.71 -12.37 1.63
N TYR A 35 5.25 -11.26 2.10
CA TYR A 35 5.27 -10.08 1.27
C TYR A 35 6.74 -9.89 0.93
N SER A 36 7.05 -9.06 -0.05
CA SER A 36 8.42 -8.58 -0.25
C SER A 36 8.96 -7.95 1.03
N ASP A 37 10.28 -7.82 1.13
CA ASP A 37 10.92 -7.24 2.32
C ASP A 37 10.65 -5.72 2.48
N TYR A 38 9.94 -5.11 1.53
CA TYR A 38 9.51 -3.73 1.56
C TYR A 38 8.49 -3.50 2.66
N THR A 39 8.67 -2.39 3.39
CA THR A 39 7.79 -2.00 4.49
C THR A 39 7.73 -0.48 4.55
N VAL A 40 6.53 0.07 4.72
CA VAL A 40 6.29 1.49 4.96
C VAL A 40 5.39 1.66 6.18
N THR A 41 5.67 2.69 6.98
CA THR A 41 4.84 3.04 8.13
C THR A 41 3.75 4.02 7.74
N CYS A 42 2.51 3.70 8.11
CA CYS A 42 1.37 4.61 8.11
C CYS A 42 1.25 5.24 9.50
N TRP A 43 1.55 6.52 9.63
CA TRP A 43 1.51 7.19 10.93
C TRP A 43 0.11 7.65 11.29
N ARG A 44 -0.26 7.57 12.56
CA ARG A 44 -1.54 8.14 12.99
C ARG A 44 -1.54 9.65 12.76
N ALA A 45 -2.53 10.13 12.03
CA ALA A 45 -2.74 11.52 11.72
C ALA A 45 -2.93 12.36 13.00
N PRO A 46 -2.60 13.67 12.97
CA PRO A 46 -3.09 14.62 13.95
C PRO A 46 -4.64 14.68 13.96
N GLN A 47 -5.21 15.37 14.94
CA GLN A 47 -6.67 15.46 15.09
C GLN A 47 -7.37 16.09 13.86
N VAL A 48 -6.68 16.96 13.16
CA VAL A 48 -7.14 17.59 11.91
C VAL A 48 -5.99 17.47 10.92
N VAL A 49 -6.28 16.95 9.73
CA VAL A 49 -5.41 16.99 8.55
C VAL A 49 -6.07 17.96 7.59
N ALA A 50 -5.39 19.05 7.22
CA ALA A 50 -5.87 19.89 6.14
C ALA A 50 -5.49 19.23 4.82
N ILE A 51 -6.42 19.12 3.88
CA ILE A 51 -6.11 18.67 2.53
C ILE A 51 -5.88 19.93 1.70
N ASP A 52 -4.63 20.41 1.69
CA ASP A 52 -4.23 21.69 1.11
C ASP A 52 -2.87 21.67 0.39
N ALA A 53 -2.27 20.47 0.25
CA ALA A 53 -0.96 20.23 -0.36
C ALA A 53 0.22 20.92 0.37
N ASP A 54 0.06 21.22 1.67
CA ASP A 54 1.15 21.57 2.57
C ASP A 54 1.50 20.39 3.49
N LEU A 55 2.73 19.89 3.39
CA LEU A 55 3.18 18.75 4.18
C LEU A 55 3.67 19.12 5.59
N SER A 56 3.41 20.35 6.07
CA SER A 56 3.93 20.83 7.34
C SER A 56 3.46 20.02 8.56
N GLU A 57 2.23 19.51 8.55
CA GLU A 57 1.70 18.62 9.61
C GLU A 57 2.03 17.15 9.43
N TRP A 58 2.61 16.76 8.28
CA TRP A 58 2.83 15.37 7.94
C TRP A 58 4.03 14.79 8.68
N ASN A 59 3.89 13.56 9.15
CA ASN A 59 5.04 12.79 9.60
C ASN A 59 5.73 12.15 8.38
N THR A 60 6.78 12.81 7.89
CA THR A 60 7.55 12.40 6.72
C THR A 60 8.70 11.43 7.05
N SER A 61 8.74 10.83 8.24
CA SER A 61 9.86 9.97 8.67
C SER A 61 9.90 8.60 7.97
N SER A 62 8.84 8.24 7.24
CA SER A 62 8.73 6.98 6.50
C SER A 62 8.06 7.25 5.15
N ALA A 63 8.76 6.97 4.06
CA ALA A 63 8.28 7.18 2.71
C ALA A 63 8.32 5.88 1.88
N VAL A 64 7.35 5.71 1.00
CA VAL A 64 7.54 4.95 -0.25
C VAL A 64 8.38 5.82 -1.18
N VAL A 65 9.52 5.31 -1.64
CA VAL A 65 10.43 6.05 -2.53
C VAL A 65 10.46 5.37 -3.89
N LEU A 66 10.17 6.11 -4.95
CA LEU A 66 10.23 5.71 -6.35
C LEU A 66 11.26 6.60 -7.06
N ASN A 67 12.48 6.12 -7.27
CA ASN A 67 13.53 6.96 -7.87
C ASN A 67 14.67 6.15 -8.54
N SER A 68 14.43 4.87 -8.83
CA SER A 68 15.46 3.97 -9.34
C SER A 68 15.00 3.15 -10.54
N GLU A 69 15.94 2.88 -11.46
CA GLU A 69 15.69 2.09 -12.66
C GLU A 69 15.12 0.69 -12.35
N SER A 70 15.51 0.07 -11.23
CA SER A 70 14.98 -1.24 -10.80
C SER A 70 13.49 -1.25 -10.49
N GLN A 71 12.87 -0.08 -10.36
CA GLN A 71 11.44 0.05 -10.10
C GLN A 71 10.62 0.20 -11.38
N LEU A 72 11.27 0.40 -12.54
CA LEU A 72 10.58 0.54 -13.83
C LEU A 72 10.06 -0.81 -14.32
N VAL A 73 8.74 -0.94 -14.36
CA VAL A 73 8.03 -2.18 -14.67
C VAL A 73 7.23 -2.10 -15.98
N ARG A 74 7.07 -0.90 -16.54
CA ARG A 74 6.51 -0.65 -17.88
C ARG A 74 7.22 0.54 -18.52
N ASP A 75 7.41 0.45 -19.84
CA ASP A 75 7.96 1.53 -20.69
C ASP A 75 9.25 2.16 -20.13
N ALA A 76 10.13 1.34 -19.54
CA ALA A 76 11.36 1.76 -18.88
C ALA A 76 12.32 2.57 -19.78
N ASN A 77 12.19 2.46 -21.09
CA ASN A 77 12.97 3.21 -22.07
C ASN A 77 12.45 4.64 -22.28
N GLN A 78 11.34 5.02 -21.66
CA GLN A 78 10.88 6.41 -21.61
C GLN A 78 11.47 7.14 -20.42
N TRP A 79 11.62 6.44 -19.29
CA TRP A 79 12.23 7.04 -18.10
C TRP A 79 13.69 7.44 -18.34
N THR A 80 14.01 8.72 -18.19
CA THR A 80 15.36 9.22 -18.43
C THR A 80 16.19 9.36 -17.16
N ASP A 81 15.65 10.02 -16.14
CA ASP A 81 16.27 10.22 -14.83
C ASP A 81 15.22 10.61 -13.77
N PRO A 82 15.57 10.78 -12.48
CA PRO A 82 14.58 11.11 -11.44
C PRO A 82 13.86 12.46 -11.60
N LEU A 83 14.27 13.35 -12.51
CA LEU A 83 13.51 14.57 -12.83
C LEU A 83 12.37 14.30 -13.81
N ASP A 84 12.49 13.25 -14.61
CA ASP A 84 11.49 12.71 -15.52
C ASP A 84 10.35 12.07 -14.73
N LEU A 85 10.69 11.16 -13.82
CA LEU A 85 9.76 10.63 -12.84
C LEU A 85 10.46 10.23 -11.55
N SER A 86 10.03 10.79 -10.43
CA SER A 86 10.29 10.23 -9.11
C SER A 86 9.24 10.67 -8.10
N ALA A 87 9.08 9.90 -7.02
CA ALA A 87 8.15 10.25 -5.97
C ALA A 87 8.64 9.84 -4.57
N GLU A 88 8.33 10.67 -3.59
CA GLU A 88 8.27 10.31 -2.18
C GLU A 88 6.82 10.34 -1.72
N VAL A 89 6.27 9.19 -1.32
CA VAL A 89 4.87 9.07 -0.88
C VAL A 89 4.82 8.75 0.61
N PHE A 90 4.05 9.54 1.35
CA PHE A 90 3.82 9.44 2.78
C PHE A 90 2.38 9.00 3.05
N LEU A 91 2.19 8.24 4.13
CA LEU A 91 0.89 7.69 4.49
C LEU A 91 0.57 8.02 5.94
N MET A 92 -0.66 8.49 6.17
CA MET A 92 -1.22 8.65 7.51
C MET A 92 -2.58 7.97 7.63
N TRP A 93 -3.05 7.76 8.86
CA TRP A 93 -4.36 7.17 9.13
C TRP A 93 -5.08 7.82 10.30
N ASP A 94 -6.40 7.81 10.24
CA ASP A 94 -7.26 7.92 11.42
C ASP A 94 -8.27 6.76 11.46
N ALA A 95 -9.27 6.85 12.34
CA ALA A 95 -10.24 5.77 12.51
C ALA A 95 -11.05 5.46 11.23
N ASP A 96 -11.21 6.44 10.34
CA ASP A 96 -12.13 6.38 9.20
C ASP A 96 -11.41 6.53 7.84
N ASN A 97 -10.19 7.06 7.82
CA ASN A 97 -9.52 7.48 6.59
C ASN A 97 -8.07 6.97 6.52
N LEU A 98 -7.67 6.65 5.28
CA LEU A 98 -6.28 6.64 4.85
C LEU A 98 -5.97 8.00 4.21
N TYR A 99 -4.81 8.56 4.53
CA TYR A 99 -4.31 9.79 3.93
C TYR A 99 -3.05 9.46 3.13
N LEU A 100 -2.94 10.06 1.95
CA LEU A 100 -1.77 9.94 1.09
C LEU A 100 -1.26 11.33 0.73
N ALA A 101 0.05 11.54 0.88
CA ALA A 101 0.74 12.71 0.34
C ALA A 101 1.89 12.26 -0.53
N ALA A 102 2.13 12.93 -1.63
CA ALA A 102 3.22 12.65 -2.55
C ALA A 102 3.94 13.94 -2.93
N VAL A 103 5.27 13.91 -2.87
CA VAL A 103 6.13 14.89 -3.56
C VAL A 103 6.61 14.21 -4.83
N VAL A 104 6.17 14.70 -5.98
CA VAL A 104 6.42 14.10 -7.30
C VAL A 104 7.31 15.01 -8.12
N ARG A 105 8.27 14.39 -8.83
CA ARG A 105 9.01 14.94 -9.96
C ARG A 105 8.44 14.34 -11.23
N ASP A 106 8.17 15.21 -12.18
CA ASP A 106 7.53 14.91 -13.43
C ASP A 106 7.86 16.05 -14.41
N ASP A 107 8.38 15.74 -15.59
CA ASP A 107 8.75 16.74 -16.59
C ASP A 107 7.59 17.12 -17.52
N THR A 108 6.55 16.27 -17.62
CA THR A 108 5.28 16.60 -18.26
C THR A 108 4.08 16.22 -17.37
N PRO A 109 3.84 16.94 -16.26
CA PRO A 109 2.80 16.55 -15.32
C PRO A 109 1.39 16.83 -15.83
N PHE A 110 0.45 16.13 -15.20
CA PHE A 110 -1.00 16.28 -15.32
C PHE A 110 -1.59 15.76 -16.63
N MET A 111 -0.97 14.73 -17.17
CA MET A 111 -1.28 14.21 -18.47
C MET A 111 -2.44 13.22 -18.40
N TYR A 112 -3.43 13.49 -19.24
CA TYR A 112 -4.62 12.67 -19.39
C TYR A 112 -5.10 12.67 -20.84
N ARG A 113 -5.81 11.60 -21.21
CA ARG A 113 -6.53 11.53 -22.47
C ARG A 113 -7.89 10.88 -22.29
N GLU A 114 -8.92 11.55 -22.81
CA GLU A 114 -10.29 11.02 -22.78
C GLU A 114 -10.37 9.63 -23.41
N GLY A 115 -11.03 8.71 -22.68
CA GLY A 115 -11.21 7.31 -23.06
C GLY A 115 -9.99 6.42 -22.79
N PHE A 116 -8.92 6.92 -22.18
CA PHE A 116 -7.88 6.08 -21.62
C PHE A 116 -8.32 5.46 -20.29
N PRO A 117 -7.89 4.24 -19.98
CA PRO A 117 -8.03 3.70 -18.63
C PRO A 117 -7.39 4.63 -17.59
N PRO A 118 -7.88 4.64 -16.34
CA PRO A 118 -7.33 5.46 -15.27
C PRO A 118 -5.80 5.39 -15.11
N ASP A 119 -5.22 4.19 -15.23
CA ASP A 119 -3.78 3.91 -15.07
C ASP A 119 -2.96 4.09 -16.38
N TRP A 120 -3.55 4.78 -17.35
CA TRP A 120 -2.88 5.26 -18.56
C TRP A 120 -2.79 6.79 -18.58
N ALA A 121 -3.25 7.45 -17.53
CA ALA A 121 -2.97 8.84 -17.22
C ALA A 121 -1.87 8.94 -16.15
N ASP A 122 -1.40 10.16 -15.89
CA ASP A 122 -0.63 10.43 -14.69
C ASP A 122 -1.46 10.04 -13.47
N SER A 123 -0.94 9.09 -12.70
CA SER A 123 -1.71 8.52 -11.62
C SER A 123 -0.87 7.82 -10.57
N ILE A 124 -1.43 7.79 -9.36
CA ILE A 124 -0.95 6.94 -8.27
C ILE A 124 -1.90 5.75 -8.16
N VAL A 125 -1.38 4.54 -8.24
CA VAL A 125 -2.15 3.30 -8.07
C VAL A 125 -1.75 2.63 -6.76
N LEU A 126 -2.73 2.43 -5.88
CA LEU A 126 -2.59 1.73 -4.62
C LEU A 126 -3.08 0.30 -4.76
N PHE A 127 -2.28 -0.62 -4.24
CA PHE A 127 -2.61 -2.04 -4.10
C PHE A 127 -2.61 -2.36 -2.63
N PHE A 128 -3.73 -2.83 -2.07
CA PHE A 128 -3.78 -3.10 -0.64
C PHE A 128 -4.83 -4.13 -0.27
N SER A 129 -4.60 -4.80 0.87
CA SER A 129 -5.61 -5.64 1.50
C SER A 129 -6.31 -4.91 2.64
N THR A 130 -7.61 -5.07 2.75
CA THR A 130 -8.40 -4.64 3.92
C THR A 130 -8.48 -5.71 5.01
N ASP A 131 -7.91 -6.89 4.77
CA ASP A 131 -7.85 -7.99 5.73
C ASP A 131 -6.43 -8.15 6.29
N PRO A 132 -6.18 -7.77 7.56
CA PRO A 132 -4.89 -7.97 8.21
C PRO A 132 -4.46 -9.44 8.34
N GLU A 133 -5.41 -10.38 8.24
CA GLU A 133 -5.15 -11.82 8.35
C GLU A 133 -5.04 -12.51 6.99
N ALA A 134 -5.07 -11.74 5.88
CA ALA A 134 -4.90 -12.29 4.54
C ALA A 134 -3.59 -13.09 4.43
N ASP A 135 -3.62 -14.26 3.77
CA ASP A 135 -2.41 -15.06 3.57
C ASP A 135 -1.41 -14.24 2.76
N PRO A 136 -0.23 -13.90 3.32
CA PRO A 136 0.76 -13.14 2.60
C PRO A 136 1.21 -13.90 1.33
N ASN A 137 1.25 -15.24 1.35
CA ASN A 137 1.70 -16.06 0.21
C ASN A 137 0.69 -16.14 -0.95
N ARG A 138 -0.49 -15.52 -0.85
CA ARG A 138 -1.50 -15.65 -1.89
C ARG A 138 -1.00 -15.05 -3.20
N SER A 139 -1.11 -15.85 -4.27
CA SER A 139 -0.68 -15.45 -5.61
C SER A 139 -1.84 -15.00 -6.51
N SER A 140 -2.97 -14.67 -5.90
CA SER A 140 -4.18 -14.18 -6.54
C SER A 140 -4.93 -13.27 -5.58
N TYR A 141 -5.61 -12.27 -6.10
CA TYR A 141 -6.42 -11.37 -5.30
C TYR A 141 -7.60 -12.09 -4.67
N ASP A 142 -7.81 -11.81 -3.39
CA ASP A 142 -9.02 -12.17 -2.66
C ASP A 142 -10.04 -11.02 -2.64
N SER A 143 -11.24 -11.27 -2.11
CA SER A 143 -12.32 -10.28 -2.07
C SER A 143 -11.97 -9.00 -1.31
N THR A 144 -10.99 -9.06 -0.41
CA THR A 144 -10.54 -7.97 0.47
C THR A 144 -9.35 -7.20 -0.10
N ASP A 145 -8.89 -7.57 -1.30
CA ASP A 145 -7.81 -6.89 -2.01
C ASP A 145 -8.36 -5.85 -2.99
N PHE A 146 -7.69 -4.71 -3.08
CA PHE A 146 -8.15 -3.55 -3.83
C PHE A 146 -7.00 -2.97 -4.66
N ARG A 147 -7.33 -2.59 -5.90
CA ARG A 147 -6.49 -1.80 -6.80
C ARG A 147 -7.20 -0.47 -7.08
N LEU A 148 -6.73 0.58 -6.43
CA LEU A 148 -7.31 1.92 -6.51
C LEU A 148 -6.39 2.85 -7.30
N THR A 149 -6.92 3.48 -8.35
CA THR A 149 -6.22 4.52 -9.11
C THR A 149 -6.70 5.89 -8.69
N LEU A 150 -5.75 6.77 -8.37
CA LEU A 150 -5.95 8.21 -8.18
C LEU A 150 -5.39 8.91 -9.42
N ILE A 151 -6.27 9.42 -10.29
CA ILE A 151 -5.87 10.14 -11.51
C ILE A 151 -5.42 11.55 -11.12
N ILE A 152 -4.34 12.04 -11.73
CA ILE A 152 -3.75 13.35 -11.49
C ILE A 152 -3.70 14.09 -12.83
N ASP A 153 -4.79 14.73 -13.22
CA ASP A 153 -5.01 15.21 -14.60
C ASP A 153 -5.24 16.73 -14.74
N ASP A 154 -4.85 17.53 -13.72
CA ASP A 154 -5.14 18.97 -13.55
C ASP A 154 -6.62 19.42 -13.66
N TYR A 155 -7.55 18.46 -13.80
CA TYR A 155 -8.91 18.75 -14.19
C TYR A 155 -9.93 18.15 -13.23
N LEU A 156 -10.15 16.83 -13.26
CA LEU A 156 -11.19 16.16 -12.48
C LEU A 156 -10.65 15.41 -11.28
N PHE A 157 -9.39 14.96 -11.33
CA PHE A 157 -8.74 14.15 -10.29
C PHE A 157 -9.63 12.96 -9.87
N ASN A 158 -10.17 12.30 -10.89
CA ASN A 158 -11.09 11.19 -10.75
C ASN A 158 -10.42 9.96 -10.14
N THR A 159 -11.24 9.00 -9.74
CA THR A 159 -10.77 7.77 -9.12
C THR A 159 -11.30 6.55 -9.86
N GLY A 160 -10.46 5.53 -9.97
CA GLY A 160 -10.81 4.25 -10.58
C GLY A 160 -10.63 3.13 -9.57
N LEU A 161 -11.57 2.21 -9.50
CA LEU A 161 -11.44 0.98 -8.72
C LEU A 161 -11.50 -0.20 -9.66
N ASP A 162 -10.35 -0.83 -9.90
CA ASP A 162 -10.24 -2.03 -10.72
C ASP A 162 -10.30 -3.28 -9.84
N ARG A 163 -11.28 -4.14 -10.12
CA ARG A 163 -11.46 -5.42 -9.41
C ARG A 163 -11.60 -6.58 -10.39
N GLU A 164 -11.25 -6.42 -11.67
CA GLU A 164 -11.41 -7.48 -12.67
C GLU A 164 -10.55 -8.72 -12.39
N MET A 165 -9.44 -8.55 -11.65
CA MET A 165 -8.60 -9.65 -11.18
C MET A 165 -9.20 -10.43 -9.99
N VAL A 166 -10.23 -9.91 -9.32
CA VAL A 166 -10.83 -10.52 -8.13
C VAL A 166 -11.90 -11.55 -8.53
N ALA A 167 -11.69 -12.81 -8.18
CA ALA A 167 -12.60 -13.90 -8.57
C ALA A 167 -13.99 -13.83 -7.91
N ASP A 168 -14.03 -13.49 -6.61
CA ASP A 168 -15.27 -13.23 -5.86
C ASP A 168 -15.23 -11.80 -5.31
N LYS A 169 -15.88 -10.88 -6.02
CA LYS A 169 -15.86 -9.44 -5.70
C LYS A 169 -16.67 -9.08 -4.46
N ARG A 170 -17.53 -9.98 -3.97
CA ARG A 170 -18.43 -9.78 -2.81
C ARG A 170 -19.20 -8.46 -2.84
N GLY A 171 -19.74 -8.12 -4.01
CA GLY A 171 -20.64 -6.97 -4.18
C GLY A 171 -19.95 -5.62 -4.33
N ILE A 172 -18.62 -5.54 -4.29
CA ILE A 172 -17.88 -4.33 -4.71
C ILE A 172 -17.31 -4.60 -6.10
N GLU A 173 -17.93 -4.00 -7.12
CA GLU A 173 -17.52 -4.19 -8.51
C GLU A 173 -16.45 -3.17 -8.94
N THR A 174 -15.88 -3.41 -10.12
CA THR A 174 -15.07 -2.42 -10.85
C THR A 174 -15.90 -1.16 -11.11
N ARG A 175 -15.31 0.02 -10.92
CA ARG A 175 -15.96 1.34 -11.11
C ARG A 175 -14.96 2.36 -11.66
N GLY A 176 -15.43 3.31 -12.48
CA GLY A 176 -14.58 4.39 -13.02
C GLY A 176 -13.54 3.92 -14.04
N ASP A 177 -13.81 2.85 -14.79
CA ASP A 177 -12.89 2.25 -15.77
C ASP A 177 -12.62 3.14 -17.00
N ALA A 178 -13.47 4.13 -17.25
CA ALA A 178 -13.27 5.15 -18.27
C ALA A 178 -12.47 6.38 -17.78
N GLY A 179 -12.15 6.45 -16.48
CA GLY A 179 -11.35 7.53 -15.89
C GLY A 179 -12.06 8.89 -15.79
N ASP A 180 -13.37 8.95 -16.02
CA ASP A 180 -14.17 10.17 -16.06
C ASP A 180 -15.16 10.30 -14.87
N GLU A 181 -15.05 9.42 -13.87
CA GLU A 181 -15.94 9.38 -12.70
C GLU A 181 -15.17 9.47 -11.37
N GLN A 182 -15.74 10.18 -10.38
CA GLN A 182 -15.29 10.12 -8.99
C GLN A 182 -16.09 9.04 -8.24
N ILE A 183 -15.44 7.90 -7.94
CA ILE A 183 -16.13 6.71 -7.41
C ILE A 183 -16.05 6.58 -5.88
N LEU A 184 -15.26 7.44 -5.23
CA LEU A 184 -15.09 7.43 -3.78
C LEU A 184 -15.96 8.51 -3.11
N ASP A 185 -16.84 8.07 -2.22
CA ASP A 185 -17.58 8.98 -1.36
C ASP A 185 -16.65 9.60 -0.32
N GLY A 186 -16.72 10.93 -0.17
CA GLY A 186 -15.92 11.68 0.82
C GLY A 186 -14.43 11.80 0.48
N TYR A 187 -14.03 11.47 -0.74
CA TYR A 187 -12.68 11.74 -1.24
C TYR A 187 -12.43 13.24 -1.32
N GLU A 188 -11.28 13.65 -0.81
CA GLU A 188 -10.79 15.03 -0.89
C GLU A 188 -9.37 14.97 -1.44
N TYR A 189 -8.98 15.97 -2.23
CA TYR A 189 -7.63 16.09 -2.74
C TYR A 189 -7.20 17.56 -2.76
N ALA A 190 -5.89 17.77 -2.77
CA ALA A 190 -5.25 19.05 -3.02
C ALA A 190 -3.98 18.86 -3.83
N ILE A 191 -3.61 19.91 -4.56
CA ILE A 191 -2.41 19.91 -5.38
C ILE A 191 -1.72 21.28 -5.34
N ALA A 192 -0.39 21.25 -5.27
CA ALA A 192 0.44 22.44 -5.36
C ALA A 192 1.64 22.17 -6.26
N GLU A 193 1.77 22.92 -7.35
CA GLU A 193 2.97 22.85 -8.20
C GLU A 193 4.21 23.30 -7.42
N ILE A 194 5.32 22.61 -7.69
CA ILE A 194 6.67 22.97 -7.23
C ILE A 194 7.60 23.06 -8.44
N ASP A 195 8.78 23.63 -8.26
CA ASP A 195 9.76 23.71 -9.35
C ASP A 195 10.14 22.30 -9.82
N GLY A 196 9.68 21.87 -11.00
CA GLY A 196 9.94 20.54 -11.57
C GLY A 196 9.07 19.41 -10.99
N GLY A 197 7.80 19.67 -10.70
CA GLY A 197 6.83 18.65 -10.28
C GLY A 197 5.70 19.22 -9.42
N TYR A 198 5.17 18.42 -8.50
CA TYR A 198 4.04 18.83 -7.66
C TYR A 198 3.99 18.10 -6.32
N ILE A 199 3.24 18.69 -5.38
CA ILE A 199 2.77 18.03 -4.17
C ILE A 199 1.31 17.65 -4.40
N PHE A 200 0.99 16.38 -4.23
CA PHE A 200 -0.37 15.86 -4.27
C PHE A 200 -0.75 15.33 -2.89
N GLU A 201 -1.96 15.64 -2.44
CA GLU A 201 -2.48 15.21 -1.16
C GLU A 201 -3.90 14.69 -1.32
N ALA A 202 -4.23 13.58 -0.64
CA ALA A 202 -5.52 12.94 -0.72
C ALA A 202 -5.98 12.37 0.62
N LYS A 203 -7.28 12.50 0.87
CA LYS A 203 -8.03 11.79 1.92
C LYS A 203 -8.91 10.73 1.27
N ILE A 204 -8.76 9.50 1.74
CA ILE A 204 -9.41 8.30 1.18
C ILE A 204 -10.22 7.64 2.29
N PRO A 205 -11.54 7.82 2.34
CA PRO A 205 -12.38 7.19 3.36
C PRO A 205 -12.41 5.66 3.18
N LEU A 206 -12.07 4.94 4.25
CA LEU A 206 -11.96 3.47 4.27
C LEU A 206 -13.31 2.77 4.08
N SER A 207 -14.42 3.47 4.35
CA SER A 207 -15.77 2.95 4.12
C SER A 207 -16.03 2.57 2.66
N ASN A 208 -15.32 3.17 1.70
CA ASN A 208 -15.43 2.85 0.27
C ASN A 208 -14.98 1.42 -0.09
N PHE A 209 -14.28 0.73 0.82
CA PHE A 209 -13.73 -0.61 0.61
C PHE A 209 -14.43 -1.65 1.51
N SER A 210 -15.68 -1.40 1.87
CA SER A 210 -16.45 -2.26 2.78
C SER A 210 -17.93 -2.33 2.39
N ASN A 211 -18.60 -3.39 2.82
CA ASN A 211 -20.05 -3.57 2.74
C ASN A 211 -20.51 -4.67 3.73
N ASP A 212 -21.72 -5.20 3.57
CA ASP A 212 -22.25 -6.26 4.44
C ASP A 212 -21.46 -7.60 4.37
N GLN A 213 -20.58 -7.77 3.38
CA GLN A 213 -19.79 -8.98 3.13
C GLN A 213 -18.27 -8.79 3.27
N ILE A 214 -17.79 -7.54 3.21
CA ILE A 214 -16.40 -7.13 3.39
C ILE A 214 -16.35 -6.16 4.57
N PRO A 215 -15.73 -6.53 5.71
CA PRO A 215 -15.64 -5.64 6.86
C PRO A 215 -14.79 -4.41 6.52
N VAL A 216 -15.12 -3.28 7.15
CA VAL A 216 -14.26 -2.09 7.07
C VAL A 216 -12.92 -2.38 7.73
N LEU A 217 -11.83 -2.01 7.07
CA LEU A 217 -10.50 -2.00 7.69
C LEU A 217 -10.55 -1.02 8.87
N VAL A 218 -10.15 -1.48 10.06
CA VAL A 218 -10.05 -0.63 11.25
C VAL A 218 -8.57 -0.45 11.58
N PRO A 219 -7.93 0.65 11.15
CA PRO A 219 -6.55 0.94 11.49
C PRO A 219 -6.35 1.02 13.01
N ALA A 220 -5.28 0.40 13.49
CA ALA A 220 -4.83 0.53 14.87
C ALA A 220 -3.31 0.36 14.93
N ASP A 221 -2.70 0.89 15.99
CA ASP A 221 -1.26 0.71 16.22
C ASP A 221 -0.91 -0.79 16.26
N GLY A 222 -0.01 -1.21 15.37
CA GLY A 222 0.41 -2.60 15.24
C GLY A 222 -0.31 -3.41 14.16
N VAL A 223 -1.38 -2.90 13.56
CA VAL A 223 -2.02 -3.56 12.41
C VAL A 223 -1.08 -3.51 11.21
N GLU A 224 -0.98 -4.61 10.48
CA GLU A 224 -0.20 -4.75 9.25
C GLU A 224 -1.12 -5.25 8.13
N ILE A 225 -0.95 -4.73 6.92
CA ILE A 225 -1.65 -5.21 5.72
C ILE A 225 -0.67 -5.35 4.56
N GLY A 226 -1.02 -6.18 3.58
CA GLY A 226 -0.36 -6.18 2.28
C GLY A 226 -0.57 -4.84 1.58
N PHE A 227 0.51 -4.29 1.01
CA PHE A 227 0.47 -2.98 0.37
C PHE A 227 1.54 -2.85 -0.72
N ASP A 228 1.18 -2.28 -1.86
CA ASP A 228 2.10 -1.80 -2.88
C ASP A 228 1.59 -0.48 -3.47
N LEU A 229 2.47 0.24 -4.15
CA LEU A 229 2.17 1.50 -4.81
C LEU A 229 2.89 1.56 -6.15
N SER A 230 2.20 2.06 -7.17
CA SER A 230 2.82 2.41 -8.44
C SER A 230 2.53 3.86 -8.81
N MET A 231 3.52 4.51 -9.41
CA MET A 231 3.35 5.79 -10.11
C MET A 231 3.33 5.52 -11.61
N PHE A 232 2.37 6.13 -12.28
CA PHE A 232 2.18 6.10 -13.72
C PHE A 232 2.37 7.50 -14.26
N ASP A 233 3.07 7.59 -15.38
CA ASP A 233 3.61 8.81 -15.95
C ASP A 233 3.39 8.77 -17.46
N LEU A 234 2.40 9.53 -17.93
CA LEU A 234 1.94 9.60 -19.30
C LEU A 234 2.65 10.72 -20.05
N ASP A 235 3.52 10.31 -20.96
CA ASP A 235 4.11 11.20 -21.94
C ASP A 235 3.50 11.04 -23.33
N PHE A 236 3.61 12.10 -24.13
CA PHE A 236 3.44 12.06 -25.59
C PHE A 236 4.77 12.25 -26.32
N PRO A 237 5.72 11.31 -26.22
CA PRO A 237 6.99 11.39 -26.92
C PRO A 237 6.71 11.39 -28.43
N CYS A 238 7.45 12.19 -29.20
CA CYS A 238 7.26 12.23 -30.65
C CYS A 238 8.11 11.15 -31.35
N PRO A 239 7.50 10.21 -32.14
CA PRO A 239 6.08 9.92 -32.27
C PRO A 239 5.60 8.84 -31.28
N GLY A 240 4.43 9.02 -30.65
CA GLY A 240 3.88 8.00 -29.78
C GLY A 240 3.10 8.52 -28.57
N ILE A 241 2.78 7.55 -27.74
CA ILE A 241 2.18 7.68 -26.42
C ILE A 241 2.89 6.61 -25.60
N ALA A 242 3.34 6.97 -24.41
CA ALA A 242 3.94 6.00 -23.53
C ALA A 242 3.56 6.35 -22.10
N THR A 243 3.41 5.32 -21.27
CA THR A 243 3.02 5.55 -19.89
C THR A 243 3.96 4.76 -19.00
N ALA A 244 5.09 5.36 -18.65
CA ALA A 244 6.06 4.74 -17.77
C ALA A 244 5.38 4.36 -16.45
N ARG A 245 5.83 3.26 -15.86
CA ARG A 245 5.33 2.81 -14.55
C ARG A 245 6.50 2.45 -13.66
N MET A 246 6.55 3.09 -12.51
CA MET A 246 7.41 2.69 -11.39
C MET A 246 6.58 1.99 -10.32
N ALA A 247 7.00 0.81 -9.87
CA ALA A 247 6.40 0.09 -8.76
C ALA A 247 7.33 0.11 -7.54
N TRP A 248 6.79 0.34 -6.33
CA TRP A 248 7.59 0.47 -5.12
C TRP A 248 8.43 -0.77 -4.86
N THR A 249 7.84 -1.95 -5.02
CA THR A 249 8.52 -3.24 -4.87
C THR A 249 9.39 -3.64 -6.05
N GLY A 250 9.31 -2.91 -7.18
CA GLY A 250 9.93 -3.25 -8.46
C GLY A 250 9.29 -4.45 -9.17
N SER A 251 8.11 -4.90 -8.74
CA SER A 251 7.38 -6.00 -9.36
C SER A 251 6.32 -5.49 -10.34
N ALA A 252 6.33 -6.02 -11.56
CA ALA A 252 5.25 -5.81 -12.53
C ALA A 252 4.00 -6.65 -12.22
N GLU A 253 4.09 -7.59 -11.28
CA GLU A 253 3.05 -8.59 -11.01
C GLU A 253 2.06 -8.14 -9.93
N ALA A 254 2.22 -6.93 -9.37
CA ALA A 254 1.35 -6.39 -8.31
C ALA A 254 -0.15 -6.38 -8.70
N ASP A 255 -0.47 -6.27 -10.00
CA ASP A 255 -1.86 -6.30 -10.51
C ASP A 255 -2.53 -7.68 -10.44
N SER A 256 -1.77 -8.75 -10.18
CA SER A 256 -2.29 -10.12 -10.16
C SER A 256 -1.84 -10.97 -8.97
N ASP A 257 -0.69 -10.67 -8.37
CA ASP A 257 -0.04 -11.50 -7.35
C ASP A 257 0.27 -10.68 -6.08
N PRO A 258 -0.61 -10.72 -5.06
CA PRO A 258 -0.39 -10.03 -3.81
C PRO A 258 0.85 -10.45 -3.03
N SER A 259 1.40 -11.65 -3.26
CA SER A 259 2.65 -12.09 -2.62
C SER A 259 3.86 -11.23 -3.00
N LYS A 260 3.74 -10.44 -4.07
CA LYS A 260 4.76 -9.49 -4.52
C LYS A 260 4.71 -8.14 -3.81
N TRP A 261 3.59 -7.83 -3.15
CA TRP A 261 3.42 -6.56 -2.44
C TRP A 261 4.40 -6.44 -1.28
N GLY A 262 4.58 -5.23 -0.76
CA GLY A 262 5.23 -4.99 0.53
C GLY A 262 4.21 -5.01 1.67
N ARG A 263 4.56 -4.34 2.76
CA ARG A 263 3.70 -4.18 3.94
C ARG A 263 3.49 -2.71 4.29
N LEU A 264 2.25 -2.38 4.62
CA LEU A 264 1.90 -1.14 5.31
C LEU A 264 1.68 -1.45 6.78
N ILE A 265 2.37 -0.72 7.65
CA ILE A 265 2.27 -0.90 9.10
C ILE A 265 1.66 0.34 9.74
N PHE A 266 0.50 0.18 10.36
CA PHE A 266 -0.15 1.25 11.10
C PHE A 266 0.56 1.48 12.44
N ARG A 267 0.98 2.72 12.70
CA ARG A 267 1.64 3.11 13.94
C ARG A 267 0.97 4.31 14.59
N GLY A 268 0.94 4.31 15.92
CA GLY A 268 0.56 5.49 16.71
C GLY A 268 1.54 6.66 16.52
N GLN A 269 1.17 7.87 16.93
CA GLN A 269 2.08 9.01 16.86
C GLN A 269 3.33 8.78 17.74
N ILE A 270 4.51 9.11 17.21
CA ILE A 270 5.71 9.20 18.04
C ILE A 270 5.60 10.47 18.89
N GLY A 271 5.32 10.33 20.19
CA GLY A 271 5.65 11.32 21.20
C GLY A 271 5.13 12.75 20.96
N GLY A 272 3.81 12.93 20.93
CA GLY A 272 3.17 14.16 21.38
C GLY A 272 2.51 13.87 22.72
N ALA A 273 2.95 14.52 23.80
CA ALA A 273 2.25 14.43 25.07
C ALA A 273 0.76 14.75 24.83
N ALA A 274 -0.11 13.96 25.45
CA ALA A 274 -1.47 14.42 25.73
C ALA A 274 -1.36 15.82 26.35
N LEU A 275 -1.85 16.82 25.64
CA LEU A 275 -2.23 18.10 26.21
C LEU A 275 -3.75 18.16 26.25
#